data_AF-A0A1U8B4B7-F1
#
_entry.id   AF-A0A1U8B4B7-F1
#
_cell.length_a   1.000
_cell.length_b   1.000
_cell.length_c   1.000
_cell.angle_alpha   90.00
_cell.angle_beta   90.00
_cell.angle_gamma   90.00
#
_symmetry.space_group_name_H-M   'P 1'
#
loop_
_entity.id
_entity.type
_entity.pdbx_description
1 polymer ?
#
loop_
_entity_poly.entity_id
_entity_poly.type
_entity_poly.pdbx_seq_one_letter_code
_entity_poly.pdbx_strand_id
1 'polypeptide(L)'
;MGLPLYGRTWKLKDPNVHGIGAPAVGVGPGDNGVLLYFQIVEFNAANNATEEFDKKTVSTYSYAGTNWLGYDNATSIRYKVEFARERRLGGYFFWALGYDKDWTLTKEASRTWNRRY
;
A
#
# COMPACT_ATOMS: atom_id res chain seq x y z
N MET A 1 -5.45 7.36 13.76
CA MET A 1 -5.40 7.40 12.28
C MET A 1 -5.54 5.99 11.73
N GLY A 2 -6.45 5.75 10.79
CA GLY A 2 -6.62 4.42 10.19
C GLY A 2 -5.57 4.15 9.11
N LEU A 3 -5.06 2.92 9.07
CA LEU A 3 -4.09 2.43 8.09
C LEU A 3 -4.65 1.18 7.39
N PRO A 4 -4.72 1.15 6.04
CA PRO A 4 -5.18 -0.01 5.31
C PRO A 4 -4.11 -1.10 5.25
N LEU A 5 -4.52 -2.35 5.43
CA LEU A 5 -3.74 -3.54 5.07
C LEU A 5 -4.29 -4.18 3.79
N TYR A 6 -4.73 -3.35 2.85
CA TYR A 6 -5.25 -3.75 1.56
C TYR A 6 -4.94 -2.64 0.55
N GLY A 7 -5.12 -2.95 -0.72
CA GLY A 7 -4.99 -2.01 -1.82
C GLY A 7 -6.21 -2.01 -2.71
N ARG A 8 -6.29 -0.96 -3.53
CA ARG A 8 -7.22 -0.86 -4.64
C ARG A 8 -6.49 -1.11 -5.94
N THR A 9 -7.16 -1.70 -6.91
CA THR A 9 -6.54 -2.09 -8.18
C THR A 9 -7.33 -1.61 -9.38
N TRP A 10 -6.59 -1.33 -10.46
CA TRP A 10 -7.12 -0.79 -11.69
C TRP A 10 -6.51 -1.46 -12.91
N LYS A 11 -7.25 -1.43 -14.01
CA LYS A 11 -6.77 -1.77 -15.35
C LYS A 11 -6.40 -0.48 -16.07
N LEU A 12 -5.10 -0.27 -16.29
CA LEU A 12 -4.58 0.87 -17.04
C LEU A 12 -5.04 0.82 -18.50
N LYS A 13 -5.26 2.01 -19.08
CA LYS A 13 -5.52 2.17 -20.51
C LYS A 13 -4.27 1.87 -21.34
N ASP A 14 -3.11 2.30 -20.87
CA ASP A 14 -1.80 2.13 -21.52
C ASP A 14 -0.79 1.68 -20.46
N PRO A 15 -0.13 0.52 -20.63
CA PRO A 15 0.86 0.04 -19.66
C PRO A 15 2.09 0.95 -19.54
N ASN A 16 2.37 1.82 -20.52
CA ASN A 16 3.49 2.77 -20.47
C ASN A 16 3.16 4.05 -19.70
N VAL A 17 1.88 4.27 -19.37
CA VAL A 17 1.43 5.38 -18.54
C VAL A 17 0.92 4.80 -17.22
N HIS A 18 1.82 4.65 -16.26
CA HIS A 18 1.59 3.88 -15.02
C HIS A 18 1.85 4.67 -13.73
N GLY A 19 2.03 5.99 -13.83
CA GLY A 19 2.17 6.87 -12.66
C GLY A 19 0.85 7.15 -11.96
N ILE A 20 0.92 7.86 -10.83
CA ILE A 20 -0.27 8.37 -10.13
C ILE A 20 -1.10 9.25 -11.08
N GLY A 21 -2.41 8.95 -11.17
CA GLY A 21 -3.33 9.64 -12.08
C GLY A 21 -3.37 9.09 -13.51
N ALA A 22 -2.66 7.99 -13.79
CA ALA A 22 -2.74 7.31 -15.07
C ALA A 22 -4.20 6.93 -15.43
N PRO A 23 -4.62 7.08 -16.71
CA PRO A 23 -5.96 6.68 -17.14
C PRO A 23 -6.21 5.18 -16.95
N ALA A 24 -7.32 4.84 -16.29
CA ALA A 24 -7.80 3.48 -16.13
C ALA A 24 -9.07 3.24 -16.95
N VAL A 25 -9.24 2.02 -17.46
CA VAL A 25 -10.41 1.57 -18.23
C VAL A 25 -11.29 0.58 -17.47
N GLY A 26 -10.89 0.23 -16.25
CA GLY A 26 -11.67 -0.69 -15.45
C GLY A 26 -11.02 -1.04 -14.12
N VAL A 27 -11.70 -1.94 -13.43
CA VAL A 27 -11.26 -2.54 -12.17
C VAL A 27 -10.11 -3.50 -12.44
N GLY A 28 -9.10 -3.50 -11.57
CA GLY A 28 -7.96 -4.41 -11.65
C GLY A 28 -8.22 -5.76 -10.98
N PRO A 29 -7.16 -6.56 -10.75
CA PRO A 29 -7.26 -7.85 -10.07
C PRO A 29 -7.80 -7.76 -8.64
N GLY A 30 -8.41 -8.85 -8.16
CA GLY A 30 -8.96 -8.95 -6.80
C GLY A 30 -10.48 -8.87 -6.73
N ASP A 31 -11.03 -8.99 -5.52
CA ASP A 31 -12.48 -8.92 -5.31
C ASP A 31 -12.95 -7.47 -5.48
N ASN A 32 -13.63 -7.19 -6.59
CA ASN A 32 -14.09 -5.85 -6.96
C ASN A 32 -12.97 -4.78 -6.85
N GLY A 33 -11.77 -5.15 -7.31
CA GLY A 33 -10.60 -4.28 -7.31
C GLY A 33 -9.98 -4.08 -5.93
N VAL A 34 -10.15 -5.04 -5.03
CA VAL A 34 -9.51 -5.07 -3.72
C VAL A 34 -8.59 -6.28 -3.64
N LEU A 35 -7.35 -6.04 -3.25
CA LEU A 35 -6.42 -7.09 -2.83
C LEU A 35 -5.99 -6.82 -1.40
N LEU A 36 -5.99 -7.86 -0.57
CA LEU A 36 -5.42 -7.83 0.77
C LEU A 36 -3.89 -7.70 0.67
N TYR A 37 -3.22 -7.12 1.66
CA TYR A 37 -1.79 -6.85 1.55
C TYR A 37 -0.96 -8.11 1.27
N PHE A 38 -1.27 -9.25 1.89
CA PHE A 38 -0.61 -10.52 1.54
C PHE A 38 -0.80 -10.93 0.08
N GLN A 39 -1.99 -10.70 -0.51
CA GLN A 39 -2.27 -10.99 -1.92
C GLN A 39 -1.52 -10.03 -2.85
N ILE A 40 -1.30 -8.77 -2.43
CA ILE A 40 -0.49 -7.81 -3.19
C ILE A 40 0.97 -8.29 -3.25
N VAL A 41 1.51 -8.74 -2.11
CA VAL A 41 2.88 -9.29 -2.05
C VAL A 41 3.01 -10.51 -2.97
N GLU A 42 2.05 -11.43 -2.92
CA GLU A 42 2.01 -12.62 -3.79
C GLU A 42 1.86 -12.25 -5.27
N PHE A 43 0.97 -11.31 -5.60
CA PHE A 43 0.77 -10.81 -6.95
C PHE A 43 2.04 -10.19 -7.52
N ASN A 44 2.70 -9.31 -6.75
CA ASN A 44 3.91 -8.63 -7.18
C ASN A 44 5.03 -9.64 -7.48
N ALA A 45 5.21 -10.64 -6.62
CA ALA A 45 6.20 -11.69 -6.81
C ALA A 45 5.89 -12.55 -8.05
N ALA A 46 4.64 -12.98 -8.23
CA ALA A 46 4.23 -13.83 -9.34
C ALA A 46 4.31 -13.14 -10.71
N ASN A 47 4.14 -11.82 -10.75
CA ASN A 47 4.08 -11.05 -12.00
C ASN A 47 5.34 -10.21 -12.26
N ASN A 48 6.37 -10.33 -11.40
CA ASN A 48 7.56 -9.48 -11.44
C ASN A 48 7.20 -7.98 -11.52
N ALA A 49 6.25 -7.56 -10.69
CA ALA A 49 5.73 -6.20 -10.73
C ALA A 49 6.78 -5.18 -10.28
N THR A 50 6.77 -4.00 -10.89
CA THR A 50 7.57 -2.87 -10.42
C THR A 50 6.82 -2.17 -9.29
N GLU A 51 7.43 -2.02 -8.12
CA GLU A 51 6.90 -1.29 -6.97
C GLU A 51 7.54 0.10 -6.87
N GLU A 52 6.71 1.13 -6.68
CA GLU A 52 7.12 2.53 -6.60
C GLU A 52 6.51 3.19 -5.35
N PHE A 53 7.31 3.97 -4.64
CA PHE A 53 6.85 4.79 -3.52
C PHE A 53 6.69 6.25 -3.98
N ASP A 54 5.46 6.74 -4.00
CA ASP A 54 5.18 8.13 -4.32
C ASP A 54 5.26 9.01 -3.07
N LYS A 55 6.33 9.82 -3.00
CA LYS A 55 6.57 10.74 -1.89
C LYS A 55 5.49 11.82 -1.75
N LYS A 56 4.84 12.20 -2.84
CA LYS A 56 3.85 13.29 -2.84
C LYS A 56 2.56 12.87 -2.12
N THR A 57 2.10 11.64 -2.38
CA THR A 57 0.91 11.06 -1.72
C THR A 57 1.24 10.25 -0.47
N VAL A 58 2.52 9.95 -0.23
CA VAL A 58 2.99 9.08 0.87
C VAL A 58 2.30 7.73 0.80
N SER A 59 2.34 7.12 -0.39
CA SER A 59 1.73 5.82 -0.68
C SER A 59 2.59 5.01 -1.64
N THR A 60 2.26 3.74 -1.78
CA THR A 60 2.94 2.83 -2.70
C THR A 60 1.99 2.43 -3.80
N TYR A 61 2.52 2.25 -5.00
CA TYR A 61 1.84 1.51 -6.04
C TYR A 61 2.76 0.50 -6.69
N SER A 62 2.18 -0.54 -7.26
CA SER A 62 2.89 -1.46 -8.14
C SER A 62 2.17 -1.64 -9.45
N TYR A 63 2.90 -2.04 -10.49
CA TYR A 63 2.33 -2.29 -11.79
C TYR A 63 3.01 -3.45 -12.52
N ALA A 64 2.22 -4.20 -13.28
CA ALA A 64 2.66 -5.28 -14.15
C ALA A 64 1.76 -5.31 -15.40
N GLY A 65 2.34 -4.96 -16.55
CA GLY A 65 1.57 -4.70 -17.76
C GLY A 65 0.51 -3.62 -17.50
N THR A 66 -0.76 -3.96 -17.71
CA THR A 66 -1.88 -3.03 -17.48
C THR A 66 -2.50 -3.15 -16.10
N ASN A 67 -2.02 -4.03 -15.22
CA ASN A 67 -2.53 -4.11 -13.85
C ASN A 67 -1.78 -3.09 -12.98
N TRP A 68 -2.52 -2.27 -12.23
CA TRP A 68 -1.98 -1.26 -11.33
C TRP A 68 -2.62 -1.40 -9.95
N LEU A 69 -1.81 -1.42 -8.90
CA LEU A 69 -2.24 -1.70 -7.52
C LEU A 69 -1.75 -0.55 -6.63
N GLY A 70 -2.64 0.16 -5.95
CA GLY A 70 -2.29 1.20 -4.97
C GLY A 70 -2.57 0.74 -3.54
N TYR A 71 -1.58 0.85 -2.66
CA TYR A 71 -1.59 0.32 -1.30
C TYR A 71 -0.57 1.01 -0.38
N ASP A 72 -0.51 0.58 0.88
CA ASP A 72 0.56 0.95 1.80
C ASP A 72 1.59 -0.18 1.92
N ASN A 73 2.88 0.13 1.73
CA ASN A 73 4.00 -0.74 2.11
C ASN A 73 4.69 -0.25 3.39
N ALA A 74 5.73 -0.95 3.84
CA ALA A 74 6.46 -0.61 5.07
C ALA A 74 6.98 0.85 5.10
N THR A 75 7.42 1.39 3.96
CA THR A 75 7.90 2.77 3.86
C THR A 75 6.76 3.77 4.11
N SER A 76 5.63 3.61 3.42
CA SER A 76 4.45 4.47 3.63
C SER A 76 3.89 4.37 5.05
N ILE A 77 3.84 3.17 5.63
CA ILE A 77 3.42 2.94 7.01
C ILE A 77 4.32 3.68 7.99
N ARG A 78 5.64 3.60 7.83
CA ARG A 78 6.59 4.33 8.67
C ARG A 78 6.31 5.83 8.65
N TYR A 79 6.23 6.44 7.47
CA TYR A 79 5.97 7.88 7.34
C TYR A 79 4.63 8.30 7.95
N LYS A 80 3.58 7.50 7.74
CA LYS A 80 2.26 7.77 8.31
C LYS A 80 2.27 7.67 9.84
N VAL A 81 2.97 6.68 10.39
CA VAL A 81 3.08 6.49 11.84
C VAL A 81 3.92 7.60 12.47
N GLU A 82 5.02 8.02 11.84
CA GLU A 82 5.80 9.21 12.24
C GLU A 82 4.93 10.46 12.25
N PHE A 83 4.17 10.70 11.17
CA PHE A 83 3.23 11.82 11.10
C PHE A 83 2.22 11.81 12.26
N ALA A 84 1.64 10.64 12.58
CA ALA A 84 0.69 10.53 13.69
C ALA A 84 1.33 10.88 15.04
N ARG A 85 2.60 10.49 15.27
CA ARG A 85 3.34 10.86 16.48
C ARG A 85 3.64 12.35 16.53
N GLU A 86 4.19 12.92 15.46
CA GLU A 86 4.55 14.34 15.36
C GLU A 86 3.34 15.24 15.58
N ARG A 87 2.18 14.82 15.08
CA ARG A 87 0.90 15.50 15.28
C ARG A 87 0.21 15.19 16.60
N ARG A 88 0.83 14.40 17.48
CA ARG A 88 0.31 14.00 18.80
C ARG A 88 -1.09 13.38 18.72
N LEU A 89 -1.35 12.58 17.68
CA LEU A 89 -2.59 11.82 17.59
C LEU A 89 -2.61 10.75 18.68
N GLY A 90 -3.81 10.32 19.09
CA GLY A 90 -3.97 9.28 20.11
C GLY A 90 -3.49 7.88 19.69
N GLY A 91 -3.12 7.68 18.43
CA GLY A 91 -2.60 6.42 17.91
C GLY A 91 -2.98 6.15 16.45
N TYR A 92 -2.80 4.91 16.04
CA TYR A 92 -3.21 4.36 14.76
C TYR A 92 -3.91 3.01 14.95
N PHE A 93 -4.66 2.60 13.94
CA PHE A 93 -5.26 1.26 13.89
C PHE A 93 -5.19 0.72 12.47
N PHE A 94 -5.29 -0.60 12.32
CA PHE A 94 -5.28 -1.26 11.01
C PHE A 94 -6.65 -1.81 10.62
N TRP A 95 -6.99 -1.69 9.33
CA TRP A 95 -8.07 -2.44 8.70
C TRP A 95 -7.51 -3.41 7.65
N ALA A 96 -7.56 -4.73 7.87
CA ALA A 96 -7.74 -5.40 9.15
C ALA A 96 -6.56 -6.37 9.36
N LEU A 97 -6.32 -6.75 10.62
CA LEU A 97 -5.08 -7.41 11.03
C LEU A 97 -4.73 -8.67 10.21
N GLY A 98 -5.74 -9.47 9.85
CA GLY A 98 -5.56 -10.70 9.08
C GLY A 98 -5.13 -10.50 7.62
N TYR A 99 -5.03 -9.26 7.14
CA TYR A 99 -4.63 -8.96 5.76
C TYR A 99 -3.12 -8.74 5.61
N ASP A 100 -2.39 -8.61 6.73
CA ASP A 100 -0.94 -8.42 6.73
C ASP A 100 -0.20 -9.69 6.24
N LYS A 101 1.01 -9.51 5.71
CA LYS A 101 1.90 -10.63 5.37
C LYS A 101 2.92 -10.79 6.50
N ASP A 102 2.83 -11.88 7.25
CA ASP A 102 3.80 -12.26 8.30
C ASP A 102 4.10 -11.14 9.32
N TRP A 103 3.09 -10.32 9.62
CA TRP A 103 3.17 -9.16 10.51
C TRP A 103 4.09 -8.04 10.03
N THR A 104 4.36 -7.95 8.72
CA THR A 104 5.34 -7.02 8.15
C THR A 104 4.97 -5.56 8.44
N LEU A 105 3.76 -5.13 8.06
CA LEU A 105 3.35 -3.73 8.22
C LEU A 105 3.02 -3.39 9.67
N THR A 106 2.42 -4.33 10.39
CA THR A 106 2.03 -4.15 11.79
C THR A 106 3.25 -4.06 12.72
N LYS A 107 4.31 -4.86 12.49
CA LYS A 107 5.59 -4.72 13.20
C LYS A 107 6.29 -3.42 12.87
N GLU A 108 6.29 -3.00 11.61
CA GLU A 108 6.89 -1.71 11.22
C GLU A 108 6.21 -0.57 11.99
N ALA A 109 4.88 -0.48 11.94
CA ALA A 109 4.14 0.54 12.66
C ALA A 109 4.44 0.54 14.17
N SER A 110 4.45 -0.64 14.81
CA SER A 110 4.75 -0.75 16.25
C SER A 110 6.17 -0.27 16.57
N ARG A 111 7.16 -0.62 15.75
CA ARG A 111 8.56 -0.17 15.92
C ARG A 111 8.67 1.34 15.75
N THR A 112 8.05 1.89 14.71
CA THR A 112 8.05 3.32 14.42
C THR A 112 7.39 4.12 15.54
N TRP A 113 6.27 3.62 16.09
CA TRP A 113 5.56 4.28 17.19
C TRP A 113 6.40 4.37 18.46
N ASN A 114 7.07 3.28 18.81
CA ASN A 114 7.79 3.13 20.08
C ASN A 114 9.25 3.64 20.05
N ARG A 115 9.73 4.11 18.90
CA ARG A 115 11.11 4.61 18.76
C ARG A 115 11.33 5.83 19.66
N ARG A 116 12.15 5.69 20.71
CA ARG A 116 12.60 6.82 21.54
C ARG A 116 13.64 7.64 20.75
N TYR A 117 13.57 8.96 20.89
CA TYR A 117 14.61 9.87 20.42
C TYR A 117 15.83 9.78 21.34
#